data_AF-A0A158J5L5-F1
#
_entry.id   AF-A0A158J5L5-F1
#
_cell.length_a   1.000
_cell.length_b   1.000
_cell.length_c   1.000
_cell.angle_alpha   90.00
_cell.angle_beta   90.00
_cell.angle_gamma   90.00
#
_symmetry.space_group_name_H-M   'P 1'
#
loop_
_entity.id
_entity.type
_entity.pdbx_description
1 polymer ?
#
loop_
_entity_poly.entity_id
_entity_poly.type
_entity_poly.pdbx_seq_one_letter_code
_entity_poly.pdbx_strand_id
1 'polypeptide(L)'
;MTITDTLKQFGHFHDWYIDIIATEKEGGASTPNTLTLGLHDGTRRATVTFRGVTRASIEDGGLLNIVNSIETLKPGHDAYPNALRMLNKSAHFGKQRGDHVAYVFSTVGAEIAVEFDSIKIEAT
;
A
#
# COMPACT_ATOMS: atom_id res chain seq x y z
N MET A 1 16.18 8.05 4.93
CA MET A 1 15.42 7.17 5.84
C MET A 1 14.83 6.04 5.01
N THR A 2 14.82 4.79 5.47
CA THR A 2 14.26 3.69 4.66
C THR A 2 12.74 3.70 4.72
N ILE A 3 12.06 3.07 3.76
CA ILE A 3 10.59 2.93 3.75
C ILE A 3 10.11 2.26 5.05
N THR A 4 10.80 1.21 5.49
CA THR A 4 10.50 0.50 6.74
C THR A 4 10.59 1.43 7.95
N ASP A 5 11.62 2.29 8.01
CA ASP A 5 11.75 3.25 9.12
C ASP A 5 10.63 4.29 9.10
N THR A 6 10.19 4.74 7.91
CA THR A 6 9.06 5.66 7.76
C THR A 6 7.77 5.05 8.29
N LEU A 7 7.47 3.79 7.95
CA LEU A 7 6.29 3.09 8.43
C LEU A 7 6.33 2.86 9.95
N LYS A 8 7.52 2.56 10.50
CA LYS A 8 7.72 2.38 11.96
C LYS A 8 7.37 3.63 12.77
N GLN A 9 7.57 4.84 12.25
CA GLN A 9 7.20 6.08 12.95
C GLN A 9 5.70 6.19 13.22
N PHE A 10 4.88 5.49 12.44
CA PHE A 10 3.42 5.43 12.60
C PHE A 10 2.96 4.11 13.25
N GLY A 11 3.88 3.31 13.79
CA GLY A 11 3.55 1.99 14.34
C GLY A 11 2.96 1.05 13.29
N HIS A 12 3.42 1.15 12.04
CA HIS A 12 2.88 0.39 10.90
C HIS A 12 1.38 0.57 10.66
N PHE A 13 0.77 1.62 11.22
CA PHE A 13 -0.67 1.88 11.16
C PHE A 13 -1.54 0.78 11.78
N HIS A 14 -1.01 0.02 12.75
CA HIS A 14 -1.78 -0.97 13.49
C HIS A 14 -3.04 -0.36 14.12
N ASP A 15 -4.20 -0.98 13.90
CA ASP A 15 -5.55 -0.54 14.31
C ASP A 15 -6.07 0.74 13.63
N TRP A 16 -5.43 1.21 12.55
CA TRP A 16 -5.96 2.32 11.77
C TRP A 16 -6.99 1.83 10.76
N TYR A 17 -8.03 2.63 10.54
CA TYR A 17 -9.05 2.41 9.52
C TYR A 17 -8.58 2.93 8.18
N ILE A 18 -8.85 2.19 7.09
CA ILE A 18 -8.77 2.68 5.71
C ILE A 18 -10.12 3.27 5.32
N ASP A 19 -10.16 4.57 5.09
CA ASP A 19 -11.38 5.29 4.69
C ASP A 19 -11.30 5.92 3.29
N ILE A 20 -10.10 5.99 2.70
CA ILE A 20 -9.87 6.44 1.33
C ILE A 20 -8.96 5.44 0.62
N ILE A 21 -9.34 5.06 -0.58
CA ILE A 21 -8.48 4.39 -1.56
C ILE A 21 -8.60 5.21 -2.84
N ALA A 22 -7.51 5.84 -3.26
CA ALA A 22 -7.48 6.68 -4.45
C ALA A 22 -6.31 6.31 -5.35
N THR A 23 -6.54 6.33 -6.66
CA THR A 23 -5.48 6.16 -7.67
C THR A 23 -5.36 7.43 -8.48
N GLU A 24 -4.15 7.92 -8.66
CA GLU A 24 -3.89 9.12 -9.47
C GLU A 24 -2.69 8.91 -10.39
N LYS A 25 -2.37 9.98 -11.12
CA LYS A 25 -1.29 10.04 -12.08
C LYS A 25 -0.32 11.14 -11.65
N GLU A 26 0.96 10.80 -11.61
CA GLU A 26 2.06 11.73 -11.42
C GLU A 26 3.06 11.67 -12.58
N GLY A 27 3.85 12.73 -12.75
CA GLY A 27 5.03 12.70 -13.62
C GLY A 27 4.73 12.47 -15.11
N GLY A 28 3.61 12.99 -15.63
CA GLY A 28 3.27 12.88 -17.05
C GLY A 28 2.90 11.47 -17.54
N ALA A 29 2.72 10.49 -16.64
CA ALA A 29 2.38 9.12 -17.00
C ALA A 29 1.09 9.02 -17.85
N SER A 30 0.94 7.96 -18.65
CA SER A 30 -0.26 7.76 -19.50
C SER A 30 -1.40 7.05 -18.76
N THR A 31 -1.11 6.44 -17.62
CA THR A 31 -2.05 5.71 -16.76
C THR A 31 -1.80 6.09 -15.30
N PRO A 32 -2.73 5.79 -14.37
CA PRO A 32 -2.47 5.93 -12.95
C PRO A 32 -1.20 5.17 -12.54
N ASN A 33 -0.39 5.80 -11.71
CA ASN A 33 0.88 5.27 -11.19
C ASN A 33 1.08 5.64 -9.71
N THR A 34 0.00 6.01 -9.03
CA THR A 34 -0.03 6.18 -7.58
C THR A 34 -1.21 5.43 -6.97
N LEU A 35 -1.03 5.01 -5.73
CA LEU A 35 -2.09 4.49 -4.87
C LEU A 35 -1.99 5.23 -3.53
N THR A 36 -3.04 5.93 -3.13
CA THR A 36 -3.12 6.65 -1.87
C THR A 36 -4.13 5.96 -0.96
N LEU A 37 -3.70 5.65 0.26
CA LEU A 37 -4.56 5.21 1.35
C LEU A 37 -4.77 6.37 2.31
N GLY A 38 -6.03 6.71 2.60
CA GLY A 38 -6.39 7.54 3.74
C GLY A 38 -6.58 6.66 4.96
N LEU A 39 -5.91 7.02 6.05
CA LEU A 39 -5.84 6.24 7.27
C LEU A 39 -6.18 7.12 8.47
N HIS A 40 -6.92 6.58 9.44
CA HIS A 40 -7.11 7.23 10.74
C HIS A 40 -7.25 6.22 11.90
N ASP A 41 -6.84 6.61 13.11
CA ASP A 41 -7.10 5.83 14.34
C ASP A 41 -8.28 6.40 15.16
N GLY A 42 -9.01 7.36 14.58
CA GLY A 42 -10.10 8.09 15.24
C GLY A 42 -9.66 9.37 15.94
N THR A 43 -8.35 9.54 16.18
CA THR A 43 -7.77 10.76 16.76
C THR A 43 -6.77 11.44 15.83
N ARG A 44 -5.99 10.65 15.09
CA ARG A 44 -4.96 11.08 14.15
C ARG A 44 -5.35 10.67 12.74
N ARG A 45 -4.87 11.42 11.75
CA ARG A 45 -5.05 11.12 10.33
C ARG A 45 -3.73 11.15 9.58
N ALA A 46 -3.59 10.24 8.62
CA ALA A 46 -2.47 10.23 7.70
C ALA A 46 -2.92 9.76 6.33
N THR A 47 -2.16 10.14 5.31
CA THR A 47 -2.22 9.56 3.97
C THR A 47 -0.92 8.83 3.69
N VAL A 48 -1.02 7.63 3.11
CA VAL A 48 0.11 6.87 2.60
C VAL A 48 -0.03 6.78 1.09
N THR A 49 0.83 7.47 0.37
CA THR A 49 0.87 7.44 -1.09
C THR A 49 2.04 6.59 -1.56
N PHE A 50 1.72 5.46 -2.19
CA PHE A 50 2.67 4.68 -2.98
C PHE A 50 2.82 5.35 -4.35
N ARG A 51 4.07 5.60 -4.76
CA ARG A 51 4.43 6.29 -6.01
C ARG A 51 5.22 5.36 -6.91
N GLY A 52 5.09 5.54 -8.22
CA GLY A 52 5.69 4.62 -9.20
C GLY A 52 5.02 3.25 -9.15
N VAL A 53 3.72 3.21 -8.84
CA VAL A 53 2.96 1.97 -8.76
C VAL A 53 2.89 1.36 -10.16
N THR A 54 3.38 0.13 -10.28
CA THR A 54 3.32 -0.64 -11.53
C THR A 54 2.24 -1.72 -11.46
N ARG A 55 1.91 -2.19 -10.25
CA ARG A 55 0.84 -3.13 -9.95
C ARG A 55 0.24 -2.84 -8.58
N ALA A 56 -1.07 -3.01 -8.44
CA ALA A 56 -1.74 -3.00 -7.16
C ALA A 56 -2.95 -3.94 -7.21
N SER A 57 -3.21 -4.64 -6.11
CA SER A 57 -4.36 -5.53 -5.97
C SER A 57 -4.98 -5.35 -4.60
N ILE A 58 -6.31 -5.35 -4.55
CA ILE A 58 -7.12 -5.17 -3.35
C ILE A 58 -8.09 -6.36 -3.29
N GLU A 59 -8.10 -7.09 -2.18
CA GLU A 59 -9.02 -8.21 -1.92
C GLU A 59 -9.82 -7.93 -0.63
N ASP A 60 -11.04 -8.50 -0.52
CA ASP A 60 -11.87 -8.57 0.70
C ASP A 60 -12.25 -7.26 1.44
N GLY A 61 -12.29 -6.13 0.74
CA GLY A 61 -12.70 -4.84 1.32
C GLY A 61 -14.16 -4.77 1.80
N GLY A 62 -14.40 -3.98 2.84
CA GLY A 62 -15.73 -3.75 3.43
C GLY A 62 -15.85 -2.38 4.13
N LEU A 63 -16.83 -2.21 5.02
CA LEU A 63 -17.00 -0.96 5.77
C LEU A 63 -15.93 -0.77 6.87
N LEU A 64 -15.46 -1.86 7.47
CA LEU A 64 -14.55 -1.88 8.62
C LEU A 64 -13.14 -2.32 8.19
N ASN A 65 -12.54 -1.65 7.21
CA ASN A 65 -11.17 -1.94 6.76
C ASN A 65 -10.16 -1.51 7.83
N ILE A 66 -9.74 -2.42 8.71
CA ILE A 66 -8.82 -2.15 9.82
C ILE A 66 -7.47 -2.79 9.51
N VAL A 67 -6.42 -1.99 9.56
CA VAL A 67 -5.05 -2.40 9.28
C VAL A 67 -4.47 -3.14 10.48
N ASN A 68 -3.96 -4.35 10.24
CA ASN A 68 -3.07 -5.02 11.20
C ASN A 68 -1.64 -4.46 11.08
N SER A 69 -1.13 -4.32 9.85
CA SER A 69 0.21 -3.75 9.62
C SER A 69 0.39 -3.36 8.15
N ILE A 70 1.13 -2.28 7.88
CA ILE A 70 1.67 -1.97 6.55
C ILE A 70 3.17 -2.25 6.55
N GLU A 71 3.61 -3.13 5.66
CA GLU A 71 4.99 -3.61 5.61
C GLU A 71 5.55 -3.67 4.20
N THR A 72 6.86 -3.44 4.07
CA THR A 72 7.60 -3.78 2.86
C THR A 72 8.08 -5.22 2.94
N LEU A 73 7.76 -6.01 1.93
CA LEU A 73 8.11 -7.42 1.86
C LEU A 73 9.36 -7.65 1.01
N LYS A 74 10.16 -8.64 1.40
CA LYS A 74 11.32 -9.13 0.65
C LYS A 74 11.13 -10.62 0.31
N PRO A 75 11.81 -11.13 -0.74
CA PRO A 75 11.91 -12.57 -0.95
C PRO A 75 12.36 -13.29 0.33
N GLY A 76 11.63 -14.33 0.72
CA GLY A 76 11.84 -15.07 1.98
C GLY A 76 10.90 -14.68 3.12
N HIS A 77 10.13 -13.59 3.01
CA HIS A 77 9.04 -13.31 3.93
C HIS A 77 7.84 -14.21 3.64
N ASP A 78 7.17 -14.76 4.67
CA ASP A 78 6.09 -15.75 4.52
C ASP A 78 4.90 -15.24 3.69
N ALA A 79 4.58 -13.94 3.82
CA ALA A 79 3.53 -13.30 3.02
C ALA A 79 3.94 -12.94 1.59
N TYR A 80 5.23 -12.99 1.23
CA TYR A 80 5.71 -12.54 -0.07
C TYR A 80 5.10 -13.32 -1.26
N PRO A 81 4.97 -14.67 -1.20
CA PRO A 81 4.27 -15.42 -2.25
C PRO A 81 2.79 -15.01 -2.40
N ASN A 82 2.12 -14.70 -1.30
CA ASN A 82 0.72 -14.23 -1.30
C ASN A 82 0.60 -12.88 -2.01
N ALA A 83 1.46 -11.93 -1.65
CA ALA A 83 1.52 -10.62 -2.28
C ALA A 83 1.79 -10.73 -3.80
N LEU A 84 2.75 -11.56 -4.22
CA LEU A 84 3.03 -11.80 -5.63
C LEU A 84 1.84 -12.43 -6.36
N ARG A 85 1.12 -13.36 -5.73
CA ARG A 85 -0.10 -13.94 -6.31
C ARG A 85 -1.14 -12.86 -6.58
N MET A 86 -1.41 -11.98 -5.62
CA MET A 86 -2.36 -10.87 -5.78
C MET A 86 -1.90 -9.92 -6.90
N LEU A 87 -0.63 -9.51 -6.88
CA LEU A 87 -0.07 -8.64 -7.92
C LEU A 87 -0.13 -9.27 -9.31
N ASN A 88 0.07 -10.58 -9.45
CA ASN A 88 -0.01 -11.27 -10.73
C ASN A 88 -1.44 -11.33 -11.31
N LYS A 89 -2.48 -11.13 -10.49
CA LYS A 89 -3.87 -10.98 -10.97
C LYS A 89 -4.18 -9.56 -11.45
N SER A 90 -3.45 -8.56 -10.96
CA SER A 90 -3.64 -7.17 -11.34
C SER A 90 -3.05 -6.87 -12.73
N ALA A 91 -3.64 -5.89 -13.43
CA ALA A 91 -3.06 -5.37 -14.65
C ALA A 91 -1.67 -4.77 -14.37
N HIS A 92 -0.68 -5.14 -15.18
CA HIS A 92 0.64 -4.54 -15.16
C HIS A 92 0.72 -3.47 -16.24
N PHE A 93 1.04 -2.24 -15.84
CA PHE A 93 1.16 -1.13 -16.76
C PHE A 93 2.63 -0.75 -16.97
N GLY A 94 3.04 -0.66 -18.22
CA GLY A 94 4.42 -0.35 -18.60
C GLY A 94 5.34 -1.57 -18.66
N LYS A 95 6.62 -1.33 -18.97
CA LYS A 95 7.65 -2.39 -19.09
C LYS A 95 8.49 -2.54 -17.81
N GLN A 96 8.41 -1.57 -16.91
CA GLN A 96 9.20 -1.52 -15.69
C GLN A 96 8.44 -2.18 -14.54
N ARG A 97 9.21 -2.73 -13.59
CA ARG A 97 8.72 -3.21 -12.29
C ARG A 97 9.08 -2.17 -11.25
N GLY A 98 8.22 -2.02 -10.25
CA GLY A 98 8.57 -1.23 -9.08
C GLY A 98 9.70 -1.89 -8.28
N ASP A 99 10.48 -1.07 -7.58
CA ASP A 99 11.63 -1.51 -6.79
C ASP A 99 11.24 -2.27 -5.49
N HIS A 100 10.00 -2.11 -5.05
CA HIS A 100 9.51 -2.59 -3.77
C HIS A 100 8.14 -3.26 -3.87
N VAL A 101 7.90 -4.21 -2.96
CA VAL A 101 6.58 -4.78 -2.71
C VAL A 101 6.16 -4.39 -1.30
N ALA A 102 4.97 -3.82 -1.16
CA ALA A 102 4.33 -3.57 0.13
C ALA A 102 3.07 -4.42 0.25
N TYR A 103 2.74 -4.74 1.49
CA TYR A 103 1.52 -5.43 1.84
C TYR A 103 0.84 -4.73 3.00
N VAL A 104 -0.46 -4.51 2.86
CA VAL A 104 -1.36 -4.08 3.92
C VAL A 104 -2.05 -5.32 4.44
N PHE A 105 -1.60 -5.78 5.59
CA PHE A 105 -2.25 -6.85 6.34
C PHE A 105 -3.49 -6.29 7.00
N SER A 106 -4.63 -6.96 6.84
CA SER A 106 -5.86 -6.59 7.52
C SER A 106 -6.00 -7.31 8.86
N THR A 107 -6.48 -6.59 9.86
CA THR A 107 -7.16 -7.20 11.01
C THR A 107 -8.58 -7.57 10.58
N VAL A 108 -9.21 -6.68 9.80
CA VAL A 108 -10.54 -6.86 9.20
C VAL A 108 -10.58 -6.16 7.84
N GLY A 109 -11.20 -6.78 6.84
CA GLY A 109 -11.46 -6.16 5.54
C GLY A 109 -10.26 -6.18 4.61
N ALA A 110 -9.98 -5.05 3.95
CA ALA A 110 -9.11 -4.98 2.78
C ALA A 110 -7.68 -5.45 3.01
N GLU A 111 -7.26 -6.47 2.25
CA GLU A 111 -5.85 -6.81 2.04
C GLU A 111 -5.36 -6.16 0.75
N ILE A 112 -4.19 -5.52 0.79
CA ILE A 112 -3.65 -4.76 -0.34
C ILE A 112 -2.21 -5.14 -0.61
N ALA A 113 -1.91 -5.57 -1.84
CA ALA A 113 -0.55 -5.76 -2.33
C ALA A 113 -0.20 -4.66 -3.34
N VAL A 114 0.98 -4.05 -3.20
CA VAL A 114 1.44 -2.95 -4.07
C VAL A 114 2.87 -3.18 -4.53
N GLU A 115 3.13 -3.08 -5.83
CA GLU A 115 4.47 -3.01 -6.43
C GLU A 115 4.75 -1.55 -6.82
N PHE A 116 5.79 -0.93 -6.24
CA PHE A 116 5.99 0.53 -6.27
C PHE A 116 7.47 0.93 -6.10
N ASP A 117 7.78 2.21 -6.29
CA ASP A 117 9.15 2.74 -6.20
C ASP A 117 9.44 3.48 -4.90
N SER A 118 8.49 4.28 -4.42
CA SER A 118 8.66 5.06 -3.17
C SER A 118 7.34 5.32 -2.46
N ILE A 119 7.42 5.67 -1.17
CA ILE A 119 6.26 6.13 -0.40
C ILE A 119 6.40 7.59 0.02
N LYS A 120 5.27 8.27 0.13
CA LYS A 120 5.12 9.55 0.81
C LYS A 120 4.06 9.37 1.90
N ILE A 121 4.37 9.82 3.13
CA ILE A 121 3.40 9.85 4.22
C ILE A 121 3.20 11.29 4.66
N GLU A 122 1.94 11.72 4.73
CA GLU A 122 1.55 13.04 5.24
C GLU A 122 0.59 12.82 6.41
N ALA A 123 0.84 13.48 7.54
CA ALA A 123 0.01 13.37 8.74
C ALA A 123 -0.51 14.75 9.14
N THR A 124 -1.73 14.79 9.69
CA THR A 124 -2.38 16.02 10.19
C THR A 124 -2.73 15.86 11.67
#